data_AF-A0A920R7J5-F1
#
_entry.id   AF-A0A920R7J5-F1
#
_cell.length_a   1.000
_cell.length_b   1.000
_cell.length_c   1.000
_cell.angle_alpha   90.00
_cell.angle_beta   90.00
_cell.angle_gamma   90.00
#
_symmetry.space_group_name_H-M   'P 1'
#
loop_
_entity.id
_entity.type
_entity.pdbx_description
1 polymer ?
#
loop_
_entity_poly.entity_id
_entity_poly.type
_entity_poly.pdbx_seq_one_letter_code
_entity_poly.pdbx_strand_id
1 'polypeptide(L)'
;MDINEQTIADALKAQGYATGMIGKWHLGHAEEHHPMSRGFDEYFGVLAGGSQFFETLPEGGEYALNGAPTKRTPYNGIYREESWCRSMNT
;
A
#
# COMPACT_ATOMS: atom_id res chain seq x y z
N MET A 1 -10.12 -2.29 10.17
CA MET A 1 -9.59 -1.82 11.47
C MET A 1 -10.50 -0.72 11.96
N ASP A 2 -10.89 -0.71 13.24
CA ASP A 2 -11.72 0.38 13.79
C ASP A 2 -11.06 1.75 13.50
N ILE A 3 -11.85 2.73 13.06
CA ILE A 3 -11.34 4.08 12.74
C ILE A 3 -10.94 4.88 13.98
N ASN A 4 -11.42 4.49 15.16
CA ASN A 4 -11.10 5.17 16.42
C ASN A 4 -9.78 4.68 17.04
N GLU A 5 -9.24 3.56 16.55
CA GLU A 5 -7.96 3.03 17.02
C GLU A 5 -6.78 3.79 16.42
N GLN A 6 -5.80 4.13 17.24
CA GLN A 6 -4.60 4.81 16.81
C GLN A 6 -3.52 3.82 16.38
N THR A 7 -2.86 4.10 15.27
CA THR A 7 -1.70 3.34 14.83
C THR A 7 -0.43 3.86 15.49
N ILE A 8 0.64 3.06 15.42
CA ILE A 8 1.98 3.54 15.80
C ILE A 8 2.43 4.72 14.92
N ALA A 9 1.98 4.79 13.66
CA ALA A 9 2.32 5.89 12.77
C ALA A 9 1.68 7.20 13.25
N ASP A 10 0.43 7.17 13.72
CA ASP A 10 -0.22 8.35 14.31
C ASP A 10 0.59 8.91 15.50
N ALA A 11 1.01 8.01 16.40
CA ALA A 11 1.80 8.38 17.58
C ALA A 11 3.17 8.96 17.21
N LEU A 12 3.88 8.34 16.26
CA LEU A 12 5.20 8.80 15.80
C LEU A 12 5.10 10.12 15.05
N LYS A 13 4.10 10.26 14.17
CA LYS A 13 3.87 11.50 13.41
C LYS A 13 3.56 12.68 14.32
N ALA A 14 2.81 12.47 15.41
CA ALA A 14 2.58 13.50 16.43
C ALA A 14 3.88 13.99 17.11
N GLN A 15 4.96 13.20 17.06
CA GLN A 15 6.30 13.56 17.56
C GLN A 15 7.22 14.10 16.45
N GLY A 16 6.71 14.36 15.24
CA GLY A 16 7.47 14.95 14.14
C GLY A 16 8.25 13.95 13.29
N TYR A 17 7.99 12.64 13.42
CA TYR A 17 8.58 11.64 12.55
C TYR A 17 7.95 11.67 11.15
N ALA A 18 8.78 11.51 10.13
CA ALA A 18 8.32 11.05 8.82
C ALA A 18 7.94 9.57 8.93
N THR A 19 6.79 9.19 8.38
CA THR A 19 6.22 7.85 8.54
C THR A 19 5.96 7.21 7.18
N GLY A 20 6.44 5.97 7.01
CA GLY A 20 6.27 5.22 5.77
C GLY A 20 5.87 3.78 6.05
N MET A 21 5.01 3.22 5.19
CA MET A 21 4.62 1.83 5.24
C MET A 21 4.94 1.12 3.92
N ILE A 22 5.66 0.00 4.02
CA ILE A 22 6.02 -0.81 2.86
C ILE A 22 5.49 -2.24 3.05
N GLY A 23 4.78 -2.75 2.04
CA GLY A 23 4.30 -4.12 1.97
C GLY A 23 2.80 -4.28 2.22
N LYS A 24 2.44 -5.38 2.89
CA LYS A 24 1.05 -5.80 3.11
C LYS A 24 0.38 -4.94 4.17
N TRP A 25 -0.82 -4.46 3.87
CA TRP A 25 -1.67 -3.77 4.84
C TRP A 25 -2.72 -4.67 5.48
N HIS A 26 -3.72 -5.13 4.71
CA HIS A 26 -4.77 -6.05 5.16
C HIS A 26 -5.67 -5.54 6.31
N LEU A 27 -5.82 -4.23 6.47
CA LEU A 27 -6.68 -3.64 7.50
C LEU A 27 -7.89 -2.86 6.97
N GLY A 28 -8.11 -2.91 5.65
CA GLY A 28 -9.29 -2.37 4.97
C GLY A 28 -8.94 -1.80 3.59
N HIS A 29 -9.94 -1.71 2.71
CA HIS A 29 -9.80 -1.18 1.35
C HIS A 29 -10.48 0.19 1.18
N ALA A 30 -11.38 0.56 2.09
CA ALA A 30 -12.02 1.87 2.07
C ALA A 30 -11.01 2.98 2.42
N GLU A 31 -11.29 4.20 1.97
CA GLU A 31 -10.39 5.36 2.10
C GLU A 31 -10.01 5.63 3.56
N GLU A 32 -10.97 5.55 4.47
CA GLU A 32 -10.81 5.71 5.91
C GLU A 32 -9.94 4.62 6.56
N HIS A 33 -9.69 3.52 5.85
CA HIS A 33 -8.81 2.44 6.29
C HIS A 33 -7.50 2.41 5.54
N HIS A 34 -7.28 3.27 4.54
CA HIS A 34 -6.04 3.33 3.78
C HIS A 34 -4.84 3.72 4.67
N PRO A 35 -3.63 3.15 4.51
CA PRO A 35 -2.47 3.47 5.37
C PRO A 35 -2.21 4.97 5.52
N MET A 36 -2.40 5.74 4.44
CA MET A 36 -2.20 7.19 4.46
C MET A 36 -3.26 7.96 5.26
N SER A 37 -4.44 7.38 5.43
CA SER A 37 -5.49 7.89 6.34
C SER A 37 -5.26 7.46 7.78
N ARG A 38 -4.28 6.56 8.01
CA ARG A 38 -3.99 5.91 9.29
C ARG A 38 -2.57 6.22 9.77
N GLY A 39 -2.18 7.48 9.62
CA GLY A 39 -0.96 8.03 10.21
C GLY A 39 0.30 7.94 9.37
N PHE A 40 0.33 7.17 8.27
CA PHE A 40 1.50 7.09 7.40
C PHE A 40 1.53 8.22 6.36
N ASP A 41 2.68 8.85 6.14
CA ASP A 41 2.87 9.86 5.08
C ASP A 41 3.02 9.20 3.71
N GLU A 42 3.68 8.05 3.67
CA GLU A 42 3.97 7.31 2.44
C GLU A 42 3.55 5.84 2.55
N TYR A 43 3.06 5.29 1.45
CA TYR A 43 2.69 3.88 1.37
C TYR A 43 3.10 3.26 0.04
N PHE A 44 3.66 2.06 0.12
CA PHE A 44 3.85 1.18 -1.03
C PHE A 44 3.61 -0.27 -0.69
N GLY A 45 2.64 -0.87 -1.35
CA GLY A 45 2.48 -2.31 -1.31
C GLY A 45 1.08 -2.70 -1.74
N VAL A 46 0.49 -3.63 -0.99
CA VAL A 46 -0.84 -4.18 -1.29
C VAL A 46 -1.79 -4.02 -0.11
N LEU A 47 -2.98 -3.50 -0.39
CA LEU A 47 -4.05 -3.38 0.61
C LEU A 47 -4.64 -4.74 1.01
N ALA A 48 -4.57 -5.70 0.09
CA ALA A 48 -5.06 -7.05 0.25
C ALA A 48 -4.27 -7.86 1.30
N GLY A 49 -4.79 -9.06 1.61
CA GLY A 49 -4.16 -10.02 2.52
C GLY A 49 -2.82 -10.60 2.05
N GLY A 50 -2.39 -10.32 0.83
CA GLY A 50 -1.11 -10.75 0.28
C GLY A 50 -1.00 -10.40 -1.20
N SER A 51 0.17 -10.66 -1.77
CA SER A 51 0.45 -10.62 -3.20
C SER A 51 1.25 -11.85 -3.58
N GLN A 52 1.09 -12.31 -4.82
CA GLN A 52 2.04 -13.24 -5.42
C GLN A 52 3.33 -12.49 -5.78
N PHE A 53 4.46 -13.16 -5.63
CA PHE A 53 5.78 -12.64 -6.02
C PHE A 53 6.12 -12.94 -7.48
N PHE A 54 5.52 -13.98 -8.07
CA PHE A 54 5.74 -14.40 -9.44
C PHE A 54 4.49 -14.14 -10.29
N GLU A 55 4.68 -13.67 -11.52
CA GLU A 55 3.60 -13.55 -12.51
C GLU A 55 3.27 -14.92 -13.08
N THR A 56 2.07 -15.43 -12.80
CA THR A 56 1.50 -16.54 -13.56
C THR A 56 0.73 -15.97 -14.75
N LEU A 57 1.31 -15.99 -15.95
CA LEU A 57 0.58 -15.75 -17.19
C LEU A 57 0.26 -17.10 -17.87
N PRO A 58 -0.95 -17.33 -18.42
CA PRO A 58 -1.44 -18.70 -18.63
C PRO A 58 -1.64 -19.08 -20.10
N GLU A 59 -1.82 -20.37 -20.36
CA GLU A 59 -2.79 -20.78 -21.39
C GLU A 59 -3.84 -21.69 -20.71
N GLY A 60 -4.99 -21.09 -20.35
CA GLY A 60 -6.12 -21.82 -19.73
C GLY A 60 -7.02 -21.09 -18.72
N GLY A 61 -6.70 -19.87 -18.23
CA GLY A 61 -7.56 -19.08 -17.29
C GLY A 61 -7.65 -19.70 -15.88
N GLU A 62 -7.92 -19.03 -14.76
CA GLU A 62 -8.29 -17.67 -14.37
C GLU A 62 -7.54 -17.44 -13.04
N TYR A 63 -6.76 -16.36 -12.90
CA TYR A 63 -6.16 -16.00 -11.60
C TYR A 63 -6.71 -14.66 -11.13
N ALA A 64 -7.86 -14.73 -10.47
CA ALA A 64 -8.32 -13.70 -9.55
C ALA A 64 -8.59 -14.39 -8.22
N LEU A 65 -7.56 -14.56 -7.39
CA LEU A 65 -7.85 -14.84 -5.98
C LEU A 65 -8.44 -13.55 -5.39
N ASN A 66 -9.78 -13.52 -5.35
CA ASN A 66 -10.64 -12.48 -4.77
C ASN A 66 -10.64 -11.12 -5.50
N GLY A 67 -10.53 -11.09 -6.83
CA GLY A 67 -10.70 -9.85 -7.59
C GLY A 67 -9.55 -8.85 -7.46
N ALA A 68 -8.34 -9.31 -7.10
CA ALA A 68 -7.16 -8.46 -7.08
C ALA A 68 -6.90 -7.90 -8.51
N PRO A 69 -6.73 -6.58 -8.66
CA PRO A 69 -6.66 -5.95 -9.96
C PRO A 69 -5.33 -6.29 -10.67
N THR A 70 -5.45 -6.73 -11.91
CA THR A 70 -4.32 -7.05 -12.81
C THR A 70 -3.56 -5.81 -13.28
N LYS A 71 -4.19 -4.63 -13.18
CA LYS A 71 -3.54 -3.32 -13.35
C LYS A 71 -3.39 -2.64 -11.99
N ARG A 72 -2.14 -2.34 -11.64
CA ARG A 72 -1.78 -1.63 -10.42
C ARG A 72 -1.98 -0.13 -10.63
N THR A 73 -2.73 0.51 -9.73
CA THR A 73 -2.96 1.96 -9.73
C THR A 73 -2.62 2.50 -8.34
N PRO A 74 -2.50 3.83 -8.15
CA PRO A 74 -2.27 4.42 -6.82
C PRO A 74 -3.24 3.93 -5.73
N TYR A 75 -4.44 3.47 -6.12
CA TYR A 75 -5.49 2.99 -5.23
C TYR A 75 -5.48 1.47 -4.99
N ASN A 76 -4.69 0.70 -5.75
CA ASN A 76 -4.69 -0.77 -5.75
C ASN A 76 -3.30 -1.38 -5.55
N GLY A 77 -2.27 -0.53 -5.59
CA GLY A 77 -0.87 -0.85 -5.37
C GLY A 77 0.04 0.01 -6.26
N ILE A 78 1.11 0.52 -5.64
CA ILE A 78 2.32 1.19 -6.19
C ILE A 78 2.40 2.72 -6.12
N TYR A 79 3.63 3.16 -5.74
CA TYR A 79 4.19 4.45 -5.36
C TYR A 79 3.76 5.67 -6.21
N ARG A 80 3.82 6.82 -5.53
CA ARG A 80 3.85 8.16 -6.13
C ARG A 80 5.04 8.27 -7.11
N GLU A 81 4.71 8.38 -8.39
CA GLU A 81 5.48 8.83 -9.59
C GLU A 81 6.99 8.52 -9.72
N GLU A 82 7.40 8.10 -10.92
CA GLU A 82 8.74 7.66 -11.35
C GLU A 82 9.91 8.66 -11.19
N SER A 83 9.73 9.80 -10.50
CA SER A 83 10.73 10.88 -10.44
C SER A 83 11.78 10.73 -9.34
N TRP A 84 11.59 9.86 -8.35
CA TRP A 84 12.52 9.76 -7.21
C TRP A 84 13.87 9.10 -7.54
N CYS A 85 13.88 8.12 -8.46
CA CYS A 85 15.08 7.31 -8.75
C CYS A 85 16.20 8.07 -9.51
N ARG A 86 16.03 9.36 -9.84
CA ARG A 86 17.07 10.20 -10.50
C ARG A 86 17.62 11.34 -9.64
N SER A 87 17.20 11.52 -8.38
CA SER A 87 17.63 12.70 -7.60
C SER A 87 18.61 12.43 -6.44
N MET A 88 19.00 11.18 -6.17
CA MET A 88 20.08 10.90 -5.21
C MET A 88 21.47 10.94 -5.85
N ASN A 89 21.74 11.98 -6.65
CA ASN A 89 23.09 12.34 -7.05
C ASN A 89 23.25 13.86 -7.15
N THR A 90 23.03 14.54 -6.02
CA THR A 90 23.71 15.79 -5.59
C THR A 90 23.45 16.00 -4.12
#